data_AF-A0A7X9IQN9-F1
#
_entry.id   AF-A0A7X9IQN9-F1
#
_cell.length_a   1.000
_cell.length_b   1.000
_cell.length_c   1.000
_cell.angle_alpha   90.00
_cell.angle_beta   90.00
_cell.angle_gamma   90.00
#
_symmetry.space_group_name_H-M   'P 1'
#
loop_
_entity.id
_entity.type
_entity.pdbx_description
1 polymer ?
#
loop_
_entity_poly.entity_id
_entity_poly.type
_entity_poly.pdbx_seq_one_letter_code
_entity_poly.pdbx_strand_id
1 'polypeptide(L)' 'MLSEEKKLLLQYYNEGIDLYFKKDFQNAIIKFQKALEINPSDGPSKLQYLRCVEYIKNPPPENWDGVFTMVTK' A
#
# COMPACT_ATOMS: atom_id res chain seq x y z
N MET A 1 13.06 -20.13 9.08
CA MET A 1 13.47 -19.07 8.14
C MET A 1 12.29 -18.73 7.24
N LEU A 2 12.09 -17.46 6.89
CA LEU A 2 11.11 -17.08 5.87
C LEU A 2 11.59 -17.55 4.49
N SER A 3 10.68 -17.96 3.60
CA SER A 3 11.02 -18.24 2.21
C SER A 3 11.50 -16.97 1.50
N GLU A 4 12.30 -17.11 0.45
CA GLU A 4 12.79 -15.97 -0.35
C GLU A 4 11.62 -15.17 -0.94
N GLU A 5 10.57 -15.85 -1.42
CA GLU A 5 9.33 -15.21 -1.88
C GLU A 5 8.69 -14.35 -0.79
N LYS A 6 8.63 -14.85 0.45
CA LYS A 6 8.05 -14.11 1.57
C LYS A 6 8.90 -12.92 1.98
N LYS A 7 10.24 -13.02 1.89
CA LYS A 7 11.13 -11.87 2.09
C LYS A 7 10.93 -10.80 1.02
N LEU A 8 10.83 -11.21 -0.25
CA LEU A 8 10.63 -10.29 -1.37
C LEU A 8 9.25 -9.61 -1.30
N LEU A 9 8.21 -10.34 -0.91
CA LEU A 9 6.88 -9.78 -0.65
C LEU A 9 6.96 -8.70 0.43
N LEU A 10 7.59 -9.00 1.57
CA LEU A 10 7.74 -8.04 2.67
C LEU A 10 8.56 -6.81 2.24
N GLN A 11 9.58 -6.99 1.40
CA GLN A 11 10.34 -5.87 0.84
C GLN A 11 9.44 -4.96 0.01
N TYR A 12 8.69 -5.50 -0.96
CA TYR A 12 7.78 -4.69 -1.77
C TYR A 12 6.68 -4.04 -0.94
N TYR A 13 6.13 -4.76 0.05
CA TYR A 13 5.15 -4.19 0.97
C TYR A 13 5.72 -2.99 1.72
N ASN A 14 6.92 -3.13 2.32
CA ASN A 14 7.55 -2.04 3.08
C ASN A 14 7.88 -0.83 2.19
N GLU A 15 8.40 -1.06 0.98
CA GLU A 15 8.63 0.02 0.01
C GLU A 15 7.32 0.74 -0.35
N GLY A 16 6.21 0.00 -0.49
CA GLY A 16 4.88 0.56 -0.72
C GLY A 16 4.38 1.40 0.45
N ILE A 17 4.62 0.96 1.68
CA ILE A 17 4.28 1.71 2.90
C ILE A 17 5.07 3.03 2.98
N ASP A 18 6.37 3.01 2.70
CA ASP A 18 7.20 4.21 2.73
C ASP A 18 6.72 5.26 1.72
N LEU A 19 6.30 4.82 0.52
CA LEU A 19 5.73 5.69 -0.50
C LEU A 19 4.34 6.19 -0.11
N TYR A 20 3.51 5.34 0.49
CA TYR A 20 2.19 5.70 0.99
C TYR A 20 2.27 6.84 2.00
N PHE A 21 3.19 6.78 2.97
CA PHE A 21 3.37 7.87 3.95
C PHE A 21 3.93 9.17 3.33
N LYS A 22 4.64 9.07 2.20
CA LYS A 22 5.06 10.22 1.39
C LYS A 22 3.95 10.77 0.48
N LYS A 23 2.73 10.20 0.54
CA LYS A 23 1.59 10.48 -0.35
C LYS A 23 1.89 10.18 -1.83
N ASP A 24 2.94 9.41 -2.11
CA ASP A 24 3.28 8.95 -3.45
C ASP A 24 2.47 7.68 -3.78
N PHE A 25 1.16 7.86 -3.87
CA PHE A 25 0.20 6.77 -4.03
C PHE A 25 0.37 6.02 -5.35
N GLN A 26 0.81 6.71 -6.41
CA GLN A 26 1.05 6.09 -7.71
C GLN A 26 2.20 5.08 -7.63
N ASN A 27 3.33 5.47 -7.04
CA ASN A 27 4.45 4.54 -6.87
C ASN A 27 4.17 3.48 -5.81
N ALA A 28 3.43 3.83 -4.74
CA ALA A 28 3.01 2.86 -3.72
C ALA A 28 2.17 1.72 -4.33
N ILE A 29 1.24 2.04 -5.24
CA ILE A 29 0.45 1.05 -5.98
C ILE A 29 1.33 0.04 -6.70
N ILE A 30 2.37 0.51 -7.41
CA ILE A 30 3.28 -0.37 -8.16
C ILE A 30 3.96 -1.36 -7.21
N LYS A 31 4.37 -0.91 -6.01
CA LYS A 31 4.98 -1.79 -5.01
C LYS A 31 4.01 -2.81 -4.45
N PHE A 32 2.79 -2.41 -4.11
CA PHE A 32 1.77 -3.35 -3.64
C PHE A 32 1.34 -4.35 -4.71
N GLN A 33 1.31 -3.96 -5.98
CA GLN A 33 1.08 -4.89 -7.10
C GLN A 33 2.18 -5.95 -7.18
N LYS A 34 3.45 -5.56 -7.06
CA LYS A 34 4.57 -6.53 -7.03
C LYS A 34 4.47 -7.50 -5.84
N ALA A 35 4.02 -7.04 -4.68
CA ALA A 35 3.76 -7.93 -3.55
C ALA A 35 2.61 -8.91 -3.83
N LEU A 36 1.54 -8.45 -4.51
CA LEU A 36 0.39 -9.26 -4.91
C LEU A 36 0.70 -10.22 -6.07
N GLU A 37 1.68 -9.93 -6.92
CA GLU A 37 2.18 -10.88 -7.93
C GLU A 37 2.81 -12.11 -7.27
N ILE A 38 3.47 -11.93 -6.12
CA ILE A 38 4.07 -13.03 -5.34
C ILE A 38 2.99 -13.80 -4.57
N ASN A 39 2.09 -13.07 -3.90
CA ASN A 39 0.96 -13.67 -3.20
C ASN A 39 -0.31 -12.86 -3.46
N PRO A 40 -1.17 -13.30 -4.40
CA PRO A 40 -2.43 -12.61 -4.72
C PRO A 40 -3.41 -12.53 -3.55
N SER A 41 -3.21 -13.37 -2.53
CA SER A 41 -4.03 -13.42 -1.32
C SER A 41 -3.46 -12.60 -0.16
N ASP A 42 -2.39 -11.82 -0.37
CA ASP A 42 -1.83 -10.96 0.67
C ASP A 42 -2.81 -9.82 1.03
N GLY A 43 -3.54 -10.02 2.13
CA GLY A 43 -4.54 -9.08 2.63
C GLY A 43 -3.99 -7.67 2.86
N PRO A 44 -2.85 -7.49 3.54
CA PRO A 44 -2.25 -6.18 3.76
C PRO A 44 -1.93 -5.42 2.47
N SER A 45 -1.26 -6.06 1.50
CA SER A 45 -0.94 -5.41 0.22
C SER A 45 -2.20 -5.04 -0.56
N LYS A 46 -3.21 -5.91 -0.56
CA LYS A 46 -4.50 -5.63 -1.22
C LYS A 46 -5.21 -4.44 -0.60
N LEU A 47 -5.25 -4.38 0.73
CA LEU A 47 -5.88 -3.27 1.45
C LEU A 47 -5.18 -1.94 1.17
N GLN A 48 -3.85 -1.91 1.24
CA GLN A 48 -3.09 -0.68 1.01
C GLN A 48 -3.13 -0.24 -0.45
N TYR A 49 -3.12 -1.18 -1.40
CA TYR A 49 -3.39 -0.88 -2.81
C TYR A 49 -4.73 -0.17 -3.00
N LEU A 50 -5.82 -0.71 -2.42
CA LEU A 50 -7.16 -0.11 -2.54
C LEU A 50 -7.21 1.30 -1.93
N ARG A 51 -6.53 1.51 -0.80
CA ARG A 51 -6.43 2.84 -0.17
C ARG A 51 -5.66 3.84 -1.04
N CYS A 52 -4.56 3.42 -1.67
CA CYS A 52 -3.84 4.28 -2.60
C CYS A 52 -4.73 4.67 -3.79
N VAL A 53 -5.47 3.71 -4.35
CA VAL A 53 -6.43 3.99 -5.45
C VAL A 53 -7.50 4.98 -5.00
N GLU A 54 -8.00 4.84 -3.78
CA GLU A 54 -8.98 5.77 -3.21
C GLU A 54 -8.38 7.17 -3.03
N TYR A 55 -7.16 7.28 -2.48
CA TYR A 55 -6.51 8.57 -2.27
C TYR A 55 -6.07 9.27 -3.56
N ILE A 56 -5.85 8.54 -4.65
CA ILE A 56 -5.65 9.17 -5.96
C ILE A 56 -6.94 9.84 -6.44
N LYS A 57 -8.10 9.23 -6.19
CA LYS A 57 -9.42 9.79 -6.56
C LYS A 57 -9.86 10.90 -5.59
N ASN A 58 -9.57 10.71 -4.32
CA ASN A 58 -9.95 11.58 -3.21
C ASN A 58 -8.69 11.91 -2.38
N PRO A 59 -7.87 12.89 -2.83
CA PRO A 59 -6.61 13.23 -2.17
C PRO A 59 -6.81 13.52 -0.69
N PRO A 60 -5.94 12.97 0.18
CA PRO A 60 -6.01 13.28 1.60
C PRO A 60 -5.61 14.76 1.82
N PRO A 61 -6.03 15.35 2.94
CA PRO A 61 -5.68 16.72 3.25
C PRO A 61 -4.16 16.93 3.39
N GLU A 62 -3.72 18.18 3.29
CA GLU A 62 -2.29 18.53 3.34
C GLU A 62 -1.64 18.10 4.67
N ASN A 63 -2.38 18.18 5.78
CA ASN A 63 -1.94 17.77 7.12
C ASN A 63 -2.17 16.28 7.42
N TRP A 64 -2.44 15.45 6.42
CA TRP A 64 -2.67 14.02 6.61
C TRP A 64 -1.44 13.32 7.22
N ASP A 65 -1.69 12.54 8.27
CA ASP A 65 -0.73 11.84 9.12
C ASP A 65 -0.54 10.35 8.73
N GLY A 66 -1.14 9.93 7.62
CA GLY A 66 -1.10 8.54 7.14
C GLY A 66 -2.22 7.66 7.67
N VAL A 67 -3.10 8.19 8.53
CA VAL A 67 -4.25 7.43 9.06
C VAL A 67 -5.36 7.35 8.02
N PHE A 68 -5.81 6.14 7.75
CA PHE A 68 -7.01 5.94 6.94
C PHE A 68 -8.25 6.20 7.79
N THR A 69 -8.82 7.40 7.66
CA THR A 69 -10.09 7.76 8.29
C THR A 69 -11.24 7.16 7.49
N MET A 70 -11.87 6.12 8.02
CA MET A 70 -13.17 5.66 7.50
C MET A 70 -14.24 6.70 7.87
N VAL A 71 -14.63 7.53 6.91
CA VAL A 71 -15.86 8.32 7.01
C VAL A 71 -17.02 7.42 6.61
N THR A 72 -17.64 6.76 7.60
CA THR A 72 -18.99 6.22 7.43
C THR A 72 -19.95 7.40 7.27
N LYS A 73 -20.59 7.49 6.10
CA LYS A 73 -21.76 8.36 5.89
C LYS A 73 -22.98 7.79 6.61
#